data_AF-A0AB73C3G4-F1
#
_entry.id   AF-A0AB73C3G4-F1
#
_cell.length_a   1.000
_cell.length_b   1.000
_cell.length_c   1.000
_cell.angle_alpha   90.00
_cell.angle_beta   90.00
_cell.angle_gamma   90.00
#
_symmetry.space_group_name_H-M   'P 1'
#
loop_
_entity.id
_entity.type
_entity.pdbx_description
1 polymer ?
#
loop_
_entity_poly.entity_id
_entity_poly.type
_entity_poly.pdbx_seq_one_letter_code
_entity_poly.pdbx_strand_id
1 'polypeptide(L)'
;MEVSELAKTKKEELVEEKMSKMYIGPTISKYHLIENSVYLNIYPNNVQQAIKEYPIAAKLFIDIEKIHERNSEQNKIYYDLLKEKLGGK
;
A
#
# COMPACT_ATOMS: atom_id res chain seq x y z
N MET A 1 -27.02 17.91 30.70
CA MET A 1 -27.30 16.94 29.62
C MET A 1 -26.06 16.93 28.75
N GLU A 2 -24.98 16.29 29.20
CA GLU A 2 -23.63 16.43 28.59
C GLU A 2 -22.84 15.12 28.66
N VAL A 3 -23.50 13.99 28.39
CA VAL A 3 -22.84 12.66 28.31
C VAL A 3 -22.89 12.06 26.90
N SER A 4 -23.60 12.71 25.97
CA SER A 4 -23.90 12.19 24.63
C SER A 4 -22.94 12.64 23.53
N GLU A 5 -22.20 13.74 23.71
CA GLU A 5 -21.24 14.21 22.69
C GLU A 5 -19.89 13.53 22.79
N LEU A 6 -19.38 13.23 23.99
CA LEU A 6 -18.09 12.55 24.16
C LEU A 6 -18.08 11.12 23.57
N ALA A 7 -19.24 10.46 23.55
CA ALA A 7 -19.39 9.12 22.98
C ALA A 7 -19.49 9.13 21.44
N LYS A 8 -19.82 10.26 20.83
CA LYS A 8 -19.87 10.43 19.37
C LYS A 8 -18.48 10.67 18.80
N THR A 9 -17.71 11.57 19.41
CA THR A 9 -16.34 11.87 18.97
C THR A 9 -15.41 10.66 19.08
N LYS A 10 -15.58 9.82 20.12
CA LYS A 10 -14.79 8.60 20.28
C LYS A 10 -15.08 7.50 19.25
N LYS A 11 -16.25 7.54 18.59
CA LYS A 11 -16.59 6.58 17.52
C LYS A 11 -16.01 7.00 16.16
N GLU A 12 -15.78 8.29 15.94
CA GLU A 12 -15.15 8.78 14.71
C GLU A 12 -13.62 8.53 14.70
N GLU A 13 -12.97 8.45 15.87
CA GLU A 13 -11.55 7.99 15.98
C GLU A 13 -11.37 6.47 15.84
N LEU A 14 -12.45 5.67 15.95
CA LEU A 14 -12.39 4.20 15.94
C LEU A 14 -12.61 3.58 14.55
N VAL A 15 -12.89 4.42 13.55
CA VAL A 15 -13.05 4.02 12.14
C VAL A 15 -12.00 4.75 11.28
N GLU A 16 -10.78 4.89 11.78
CA GLU A 16 -9.64 4.75 10.88
C GLU A 16 -9.62 3.26 10.52
N GLU A 17 -10.42 2.87 9.53
CA GLU A 17 -10.40 1.52 8.95
C GLU A 17 -8.94 1.12 8.85
N LYS A 18 -8.60 -0.04 9.43
CA LYS A 18 -7.26 -0.60 9.34
C LYS A 18 -6.98 -0.94 7.88
N MET A 19 -6.69 0.08 7.08
CA MET A 19 -6.49 0.06 5.64
C MET A 19 -5.25 -0.79 5.41
N SER A 20 -5.52 -2.07 5.20
CA SER A 20 -4.50 -3.09 5.02
C SER A 20 -4.19 -3.09 3.54
N LYS A 21 -3.01 -2.59 3.18
CA LYS A 21 -2.56 -2.52 1.79
C LYS A 21 -1.54 -3.60 1.51
N MET A 22 -1.74 -4.29 0.40
CA MET A 22 -0.80 -5.27 -0.12
C MET A 22 0.01 -4.65 -1.26
N TYR A 23 1.33 -4.80 -1.18
CA TYR A 23 2.21 -4.50 -2.31
C TYR A 23 2.19 -5.64 -3.32
N ILE A 24 1.79 -5.36 -4.55
CA ILE A 24 1.68 -6.35 -5.64
C ILE A 24 2.74 -6.16 -6.74
N GLY A 25 3.73 -5.30 -6.50
CA GLY A 25 4.82 -5.04 -7.45
C GLY A 25 6.00 -6.00 -7.32
N PRO A 26 6.97 -5.95 -8.26
CA PRO A 26 8.20 -6.72 -8.15
C PRO A 26 9.00 -6.35 -6.90
N THR A 27 9.76 -7.30 -6.36
CA THR A 27 10.60 -7.06 -5.19
C THR A 27 11.65 -5.98 -5.45
N ILE A 28 11.68 -4.95 -4.60
CA ILE A 28 12.71 -3.91 -4.61
C ILE A 28 13.73 -4.23 -3.51
N SER A 29 14.74 -5.05 -3.85
CA SER A 29 15.69 -5.62 -2.89
C SER A 29 16.43 -4.56 -2.06
N LYS A 30 16.80 -3.42 -2.67
CA LYS A 30 17.45 -2.29 -1.99
C LYS A 30 16.69 -1.82 -0.74
N TYR A 31 15.37 -1.90 -0.77
CA TYR A 31 14.48 -1.42 0.28
C TYR A 31 13.79 -2.53 1.06
N HIS A 32 14.10 -3.80 0.78
CA HIS A 32 13.37 -4.95 1.35
C HIS A 32 11.84 -4.85 1.15
N LEU A 33 11.40 -4.22 0.06
CA LEU A 33 9.98 -4.16 -0.33
C LEU A 33 9.69 -5.41 -1.18
N ILE A 34 9.07 -6.41 -0.57
CA ILE A 34 8.88 -7.75 -1.15
C ILE A 34 7.47 -7.88 -1.71
N GLU A 35 7.32 -8.52 -2.87
CA GLU A 35 6.00 -8.82 -3.46
C GLU A 35 5.09 -9.53 -2.45
N ASN A 36 3.81 -9.14 -2.42
CA ASN A 36 2.76 -9.63 -1.52
C ASN A 36 2.93 -9.23 -0.04
N SER A 37 3.85 -8.32 0.28
CA SER A 37 3.96 -7.76 1.63
C SER A 37 2.72 -6.95 1.99
N VAL A 38 2.22 -7.14 3.21
CA VAL A 38 1.06 -6.43 3.75
C VAL A 38 1.52 -5.38 4.75
N TYR A 39 0.93 -4.18 4.65
CA TYR A 39 1.18 -3.07 5.55
C TYR A 39 -0.13 -2.63 6.19
N LEU A 40 -0.09 -2.45 7.50
CA LEU A 40 -1.22 -2.01 8.31
C LEU A 40 -1.01 -0.53 8.65
N ASN A 41 -1.91 0.32 8.16
CA ASN A 41 -2.00 1.77 8.44
C ASN A 41 -0.81 2.61 7.93
N ILE A 42 0.43 2.29 8.33
CA ILE A 42 1.61 3.13 8.11
C ILE A 42 2.71 2.33 7.40
N TYR A 43 3.31 2.95 6.37
CA TYR A 43 4.48 2.40 5.71
C TYR A 43 5.76 2.64 6.53
N PRO A 44 6.59 1.62 6.76
CA PRO A 44 7.90 1.80 7.39
C PRO A 44 8.82 2.62 6.48
N ASN A 45 9.87 3.22 7.06
CA ASN A 45 10.72 4.20 6.38
C ASN A 45 11.32 3.67 5.07
N ASN A 46 11.77 2.40 5.05
CA ASN A 46 12.29 1.75 3.85
C ASN A 46 11.27 1.72 2.70
N VAL A 47 9.99 1.53 3.00
CA VAL A 47 8.91 1.55 2.00
C VAL A 47 8.63 2.97 1.52
N GLN A 48 8.66 3.95 2.43
CA GLN A 48 8.52 5.36 2.05
C GLN A 48 9.67 5.81 1.13
N GLN A 49 10.90 5.36 1.41
CA GLN A 49 12.06 5.61 0.56
C GLN A 49 11.93 4.91 -0.80
N ALA A 50 11.44 3.66 -0.82
CA ALA A 50 11.17 2.94 -2.06
C ALA A 50 10.16 3.68 -2.95
N ILE A 51 9.07 4.19 -2.36
CA ILE A 51 8.07 4.99 -3.07
C ILE A 51 8.68 6.32 -3.57
N LYS A 52 9.57 6.94 -2.79
CA LYS A 52 10.22 8.20 -3.19
C LYS A 52 11.15 8.00 -4.40
N GLU A 53 11.94 6.93 -4.42
CA GLU A 53 12.83 6.61 -5.55
C GLU A 53 12.07 6.04 -6.75
N TYR A 54 11.03 5.24 -6.49
CA TYR A 54 10.18 4.61 -7.49
C TYR A 54 8.70 4.97 -7.27
N PRO A 55 8.24 6.16 -7.68
CA PRO A 55 6.85 6.60 -7.46
C PRO A 55 5.79 5.64 -8.00
N ILE A 56 6.11 4.86 -9.03
CA ILE A 56 5.21 3.83 -9.57
C ILE A 56 4.91 2.70 -8.58
N ALA A 57 5.82 2.42 -7.63
CA ALA A 57 5.59 1.44 -6.58
C ALA A 57 4.37 1.80 -5.72
N ALA A 58 4.07 3.08 -5.52
CA ALA A 58 2.88 3.53 -4.79
C ALA A 58 1.57 3.07 -5.43
N LYS A 59 1.54 2.96 -6.77
CA LYS A 59 0.37 2.49 -7.53
C LYS A 59 0.16 0.98 -7.43
N LEU A 60 1.17 0.25 -6.97
CA LEU A 60 1.15 -1.19 -6.77
C LEU A 60 0.82 -1.55 -5.32
N PHE A 61 0.37 -0.60 -4.50
CA PHE A 61 -0.28 -0.88 -3.23
C PHE A 61 -1.79 -0.91 -3.44
N ILE A 62 -2.39 -2.08 -3.27
CA ILE A 62 -3.84 -2.26 -3.38
C ILE A 62 -4.43 -2.54 -2.00
N ASP A 63 -5.66 -2.11 -1.78
CA ASP A 63 -6.42 -2.51 -0.59
C ASP A 63 -6.64 -4.03 -0.64
N ILE A 64 -6.46 -4.72 0.49
CA ILE A 64 -6.65 -6.18 0.56
C ILE A 64 -8.07 -6.58 0.12
N GLU A 65 -9.07 -5.76 0.39
CA GLU A 65 -10.45 -5.98 -0.06
C GLU A 65 -10.58 -6.03 -1.59
N LYS A 66 -9.65 -5.36 -2.29
CA LYS A 66 -9.55 -5.32 -3.76
C LYS A 66 -8.49 -6.28 -4.31
N ILE A 67 -8.10 -7.30 -3.57
CA ILE A 67 -7.11 -8.30 -4.03
C ILE A 67 -7.51 -8.98 -5.35
N HIS A 68 -8.80 -9.07 -5.64
CA HIS A 68 -9.32 -9.59 -6.91
C HIS A 68 -8.89 -8.73 -8.12
N GLU A 69 -8.57 -7.44 -7.91
CA GLU A 69 -8.06 -6.52 -8.94
C GLU A 69 -6.55 -6.64 -9.16
N ARG A 70 -5.83 -7.47 -8.38
CA ARG A 70 -4.36 -7.63 -8.47
C ARG A 70 -3.87 -7.82 -9.90
N ASN A 71 -4.57 -8.64 -10.67
CA ASN A 71 -4.20 -9.02 -12.03
C ASN A 71 -4.85 -8.15 -13.12
N SER A 72 -5.37 -6.97 -12.77
CA SER A 72 -5.90 -6.02 -13.75
C SER A 72 -4.83 -5.65 -14.78
N GLU A 73 -5.27 -5.33 -16.00
CA GLU A 73 -4.36 -4.91 -17.07
C GLU A 73 -3.51 -3.71 -16.65
N GLN A 74 -4.12 -2.75 -15.95
CA GLN A 74 -3.44 -1.58 -15.44
C GLN A 74 -2.33 -1.92 -14.42
N ASN A 75 -2.57 -2.89 -13.52
CA ASN A 75 -1.58 -3.32 -12.55
C ASN A 75 -0.41 -4.08 -13.19
N LYS A 76 -0.68 -4.88 -14.23
CA LYS A 76 0.36 -5.51 -15.04
C LYS A 76 1.28 -4.48 -15.70
N ILE A 77 0.70 -3.44 -16.31
CA ILE A 77 1.48 -2.34 -16.90
C ILE A 77 2.37 -1.68 -15.84
N TYR A 78 1.85 -1.39 -14.64
CA TYR A 78 2.66 -0.80 -13.58
C TYR A 78 3.76 -1.74 -13.08
N TYR A 79 3.47 -3.04 -13.00
CA TYR A 79 4.44 -4.06 -12.62
C TYR A 79 5.61 -4.10 -13.59
N ASP A 80 5.32 -4.19 -14.90
CA ASP A 80 6.34 -4.29 -15.95
C ASP A 80 7.21 -3.03 -16.00
N LEU A 81 6.59 -1.84 -15.97
CA LEU A 81 7.31 -0.57 -15.92
C LEU A 81 8.24 -0.44 -14.69
N LEU A 82 7.81 -0.94 -13.53
CA LEU A 82 8.66 -0.97 -12.34
C LEU A 82 9.79 -1.99 -12.51
N LYS A 83 9.49 -3.19 -13.04
CA LYS A 83 10.49 -4.23 -13.28
C LYS A 83 11.58 -3.77 -14.24
N GLU A 84 11.24 -3.07 -15.32
CA GLU A 84 12.21 -2.46 -16.24
C GLU A 84 13.13 -1.47 -15.52
N LYS A 85 12.57 -0.58 -14.68
CA LYS A 85 13.34 0.39 -13.88
C LYS A 85 14.29 -0.25 -12.87
N LEU A 86 13.96 -1.44 -12.39
CA LEU A 86 14.80 -2.21 -11.46
C LEU A 86 15.96 -2.95 -12.17
N GLY A 87 16.13 -2.73 -13.48
CA GLY A 87 17.17 -3.35 -14.28
C GLY A 87 16.71 -4.69 -14.86
N GLY A 88 15.47 -4.72 -15.37
CA GLY A 88 14.81 -5.90 -15.90
C GLY A 88 15.75 -6.83 -16.67
N LYS A 89 15.86 -8.08 -16.19
CA LYS A 89 16.35 -9.22 -16.98
C LYS A 89 15.17 -9.95 -17.60
#